data_AF-A0A7K9T3B3-F1
#
_entry.id   AF-A0A7K9T3B3-F1
#
_cell.length_a   1.000
_cell.length_b   1.000
_cell.length_c   1.000
_cell.angle_alpha   90.00
_cell.angle_beta   90.00
_cell.angle_gamma   90.00
#
_symmetry.space_group_name_H-M   'P 1'
#
loop_
_entity.id
_entity.type
_entity.pdbx_description
1 polymer ?
#
loop_
_entity_poly.entity_id
_entity_poly.type
_entity_poly.pdbx_seq_one_letter_code
_entity_poly.pdbx_strand_id
1 'polypeptide(L)'
;AALALLGLAAAAVSLPLPDAGPHVNYGWGEPIRLRHLYTASKHGLFSCFLRIGGDGRVDAAGSQSPQSLLEIRAVALRTVAIKGVRSSRYLCMDEAGRLHGQLRYSAEDCSFEEEIRPDGYNVYKSKKYGISVSLSSAKQRQQFKGKDFLPLSHFLPMINTVPMESTDFGEYGDYSQALEPEVYSSPLETDSMDPFGITSKLLPVKSPSFQ
;
A
#
# COMPACT_ATOMS: atom_id res chain seq x y z
N ALA A 1 -47.12 -54.89 -7.22
CA ALA A 1 -45.69 -54.61 -7.05
C ALA A 1 -45.45 -53.14 -7.36
N ALA A 2 -45.08 -52.32 -6.37
CA ALA A 2 -44.74 -50.91 -6.56
C ALA A 2 -43.30 -50.71 -6.08
N LEU A 3 -42.39 -50.37 -7.00
CA LEU A 3 -40.98 -50.12 -6.72
C LEU A 3 -40.83 -48.65 -6.31
N ALA A 4 -40.53 -48.41 -5.04
CA ALA A 4 -40.13 -47.10 -4.56
C ALA A 4 -38.60 -46.95 -4.74
N LEU A 5 -38.19 -46.12 -5.69
CA LEU A 5 -36.80 -45.71 -5.86
C LEU A 5 -36.50 -44.55 -4.90
N LEU A 6 -35.76 -44.82 -3.84
CA LEU A 6 -35.22 -43.80 -2.95
C LEU A 6 -33.98 -43.17 -3.62
N GLY A 7 -34.14 -41.97 -4.15
CA GLY A 7 -33.02 -41.16 -4.66
C GLY A 7 -32.30 -40.44 -3.52
N LEU A 8 -31.07 -40.85 -3.21
CA LEU A 8 -30.17 -40.08 -2.35
C LEU A 8 -29.55 -38.95 -3.17
N ALA A 9 -30.05 -37.72 -2.99
CA ALA A 9 -29.36 -36.53 -3.49
C ALA A 9 -28.20 -36.20 -2.54
N ALA A 10 -26.99 -36.54 -2.93
CA ALA A 10 -25.79 -36.05 -2.26
C ALA A 10 -25.63 -34.55 -2.55
N ALA A 11 -25.91 -33.70 -1.55
CA ALA A 11 -25.57 -32.29 -1.63
C ALA A 11 -24.05 -32.15 -1.54
N ALA A 12 -23.40 -32.03 -2.70
CA ALA A 12 -21.99 -31.68 -2.77
C ALA A 12 -21.83 -30.22 -2.32
N VAL A 13 -21.32 -30.02 -1.11
CA VAL A 13 -20.89 -28.70 -0.65
C VAL A 13 -19.54 -28.43 -1.33
N SER A 14 -19.56 -27.59 -2.35
CA SER A 14 -18.33 -27.09 -2.97
C SER A 14 -17.63 -26.14 -2.00
N LEU A 15 -16.52 -26.58 -1.42
CA LEU A 15 -15.58 -25.70 -0.74
C LEU A 15 -14.80 -24.91 -1.81
N PRO A 16 -14.72 -23.58 -1.72
CA PRO A 16 -13.87 -22.82 -2.61
C PRO A 16 -12.42 -23.27 -2.41
N LEU A 17 -11.79 -23.71 -3.50
CA LEU A 17 -10.35 -23.94 -3.51
C LEU A 17 -9.67 -22.58 -3.29
N PRO A 18 -8.79 -22.42 -2.28
CA PRO A 18 -7.95 -21.25 -2.18
C PRO A 18 -6.86 -21.33 -3.26
N ASP A 19 -7.26 -21.12 -4.52
CA ASP A 19 -6.34 -20.95 -5.64
C ASP A 19 -5.94 -19.48 -5.72
N ALA A 20 -5.21 -19.04 -4.70
CA ALA A 20 -4.56 -17.76 -4.69
C ALA A 20 -3.06 -18.02 -4.72
N GLY A 21 -2.50 -18.18 -5.92
CA GLY A 21 -1.05 -18.19 -6.11
C GLY A 21 -0.41 -16.92 -5.50
N PRO A 22 0.92 -16.89 -5.33
CA PRO A 22 1.63 -15.77 -4.67
C PRO A 22 1.41 -14.40 -5.36
N HIS A 23 0.78 -14.39 -6.53
CA HIS A 23 0.35 -13.21 -7.27
C HIS A 23 -0.62 -12.31 -6.50
N VAL A 24 -1.42 -12.88 -5.60
CA VAL A 24 -2.39 -12.12 -4.79
C VAL A 24 -1.67 -11.22 -3.78
N ASN A 25 -0.47 -11.61 -3.30
CA ASN A 25 0.40 -10.75 -2.49
C ASN A 25 0.94 -9.54 -3.27
N TYR A 26 0.97 -9.60 -4.62
CA TYR A 26 1.27 -8.45 -5.47
C TYR A 26 0.04 -7.57 -5.75
N GLY A 27 -1.03 -7.71 -4.96
CA GLY A 27 -2.23 -6.88 -5.03
C GLY A 27 -3.11 -7.14 -6.26
N TRP A 28 -2.90 -8.26 -6.96
CA TRP A 28 -3.80 -8.71 -8.03
C TRP A 28 -5.08 -9.23 -7.39
N GLY A 29 -6.12 -8.36 -7.33
CA GLY A 29 -7.41 -8.66 -6.71
C GLY A 29 -7.79 -7.74 -5.55
N GLU A 30 -6.82 -7.01 -4.99
CA GLU A 30 -7.05 -6.02 -3.93
C GLU A 30 -7.54 -4.69 -4.55
N PRO A 31 -8.64 -4.09 -4.05
CA PRO A 31 -9.07 -2.76 -4.47
C PRO A 31 -8.03 -1.67 -4.17
N ILE A 32 -7.08 -1.96 -3.27
CA ILE A 32 -6.10 -1.04 -2.71
C ILE A 32 -4.68 -1.60 -2.91
N ARG A 33 -3.81 -0.84 -3.57
CA ARG A 33 -2.41 -1.21 -3.79
C ARG A 33 -1.47 -0.24 -3.07
N LEU A 34 -0.58 -0.75 -2.23
CA LEU A 34 0.46 0.05 -1.58
C LEU A 34 1.76 0.00 -2.39
N ARG A 35 2.09 1.09 -3.09
CA ARG A 35 3.21 1.12 -4.05
C ARG A 35 3.98 2.44 -3.98
N HIS A 36 5.22 2.41 -4.44
CA HIS A 36 5.98 3.61 -4.78
C HIS A 36 5.92 3.82 -6.28
N LEU A 37 5.48 4.98 -6.76
CA LEU A 37 5.43 5.28 -8.18
C LEU A 37 6.80 5.76 -8.67
N TYR A 38 7.56 4.86 -9.29
CA TYR A 38 8.87 5.12 -9.87
C TYR A 38 8.73 5.70 -11.27
N THR A 39 9.49 6.73 -11.62
CA THR A 39 9.57 7.25 -12.99
C THR A 39 11.02 7.56 -13.35
N ALA A 40 11.36 7.38 -14.62
CA ALA A 40 12.67 7.66 -15.14
C ALA A 40 12.59 8.53 -16.40
N SER A 41 13.61 9.34 -16.62
CA SER A 41 13.80 10.03 -17.89
C SER A 41 14.05 9.02 -19.02
N LYS A 42 13.73 9.39 -20.27
CA LYS A 42 13.88 8.54 -21.46
C LYS A 42 15.28 7.91 -21.60
N HIS A 43 16.31 8.59 -21.13
CA HIS A 43 17.71 8.14 -21.22
C HIS A 43 18.23 7.50 -19.92
N GLY A 44 17.38 7.30 -18.91
CA GLY A 44 17.77 6.69 -17.63
C GLY A 44 18.71 7.53 -16.76
N LEU A 45 19.07 8.75 -17.20
CA LEU A 45 20.01 9.64 -16.50
C LEU A 45 19.51 10.10 -15.13
N PHE A 46 18.18 10.16 -14.99
CA PHE A 46 17.50 10.58 -13.77
C PHE A 46 16.31 9.66 -13.54
N SER A 47 16.19 9.16 -12.33
CA SER A 47 15.06 8.40 -11.84
C SER A 47 14.62 8.92 -10.48
N CYS A 48 13.33 8.79 -10.20
CA CYS A 48 12.75 9.30 -8.98
C CYS A 48 11.42 8.63 -8.64
N PHE A 49 10.98 8.83 -7.42
CA PHE A 49 9.70 8.38 -6.89
C PHE A 49 8.81 9.58 -6.61
N LEU A 50 7.51 9.45 -6.91
CA LEU A 50 6.52 10.45 -6.54
C LEU A 50 6.41 10.51 -5.01
N ARG A 51 6.59 11.70 -4.45
CA ARG A 51 6.47 11.96 -3.02
C ARG A 51 5.42 13.01 -2.74
N ILE A 52 4.60 12.79 -1.69
CA ILE A 52 3.60 13.74 -1.21
C ILE A 52 3.98 14.19 0.20
N GLY A 53 4.47 15.42 0.31
CA GLY A 53 4.86 16.04 1.58
C GLY A 53 3.70 16.27 2.55
N GLY A 54 4.01 16.40 3.83
CA GLY A 54 3.01 16.72 4.87
C GLY A 54 2.38 18.10 4.73
N ASP A 55 3.06 19.01 4.02
CA ASP A 55 2.60 20.34 3.61
C ASP A 55 1.69 20.30 2.37
N GLY A 56 1.57 19.15 1.70
CA GLY A 56 0.83 18.99 0.44
C GLY A 56 1.65 19.31 -0.81
N ARG A 57 2.96 19.56 -0.69
CA ARG A 57 3.83 19.67 -1.86
C ARG A 57 4.05 18.29 -2.48
N VAL A 58 3.98 18.21 -3.80
CA VAL A 58 4.31 16.99 -4.56
C VAL A 58 5.63 17.20 -5.28
N ASP A 59 6.57 16.31 -5.06
CA ASP A 59 7.91 16.38 -5.62
C ASP A 59 8.51 14.99 -5.91
N ALA A 60 9.78 14.99 -6.30
CA ALA A 60 10.52 13.82 -6.71
C ALA A 60 11.53 13.42 -5.62
N ALA A 61 11.48 12.16 -5.17
CA ALA A 61 12.47 11.57 -4.26
C ALA A 61 13.44 10.66 -5.02
N GLY A 62 14.72 10.65 -4.66
CA GLY A 62 15.72 9.79 -5.32
C GLY A 62 15.64 8.31 -4.94
N SER A 63 14.96 7.99 -3.83
CA SER A 63 14.81 6.63 -3.31
C SER A 63 13.43 6.46 -2.67
N GLN A 64 13.05 5.21 -2.40
CA GLN A 64 11.86 4.93 -1.61
C GLN A 64 11.98 5.54 -0.21
N SER A 65 10.90 6.16 0.25
CA SER A 65 10.79 6.79 1.57
C SER A 65 9.36 6.62 2.10
N PRO A 66 9.12 6.74 3.41
CA PRO A 66 7.76 6.69 3.96
C PRO A 66 6.79 7.71 3.32
N GLN A 67 7.30 8.85 2.85
CA GLN A 67 6.50 9.89 2.18
C GLN A 67 6.22 9.59 0.69
N SER A 68 6.96 8.67 0.07
CA SER A 68 6.73 8.23 -1.31
C SER A 68 5.86 6.98 -1.41
N LEU A 69 5.47 6.40 -0.27
CA LEU A 69 4.53 5.30 -0.23
C LEU A 69 3.11 5.81 -0.49
N LEU A 70 2.49 5.24 -1.52
CA LEU A 70 1.17 5.64 -1.99
C LEU A 70 0.18 4.47 -1.90
N GLU A 71 -1.00 4.79 -1.42
CA GLU A 71 -2.20 3.98 -1.53
C GLU A 71 -2.89 4.31 -2.85
N ILE A 72 -2.98 3.33 -3.75
CA ILE A 72 -3.67 3.46 -5.04
C ILE A 72 -4.97 2.65 -4.96
N ARG A 73 -6.10 3.36 -4.95
CA ARG A 73 -7.43 2.77 -4.80
C ARG A 73 -8.24 2.94 -6.07
N ALA A 74 -8.84 1.87 -6.57
CA ALA A 74 -9.80 1.97 -7.66
C ALA A 74 -11.09 2.66 -7.18
N VAL A 75 -11.51 3.72 -7.86
CA VAL A 75 -12.76 4.46 -7.58
C VAL A 75 -13.82 4.24 -8.65
N ALA A 76 -13.41 3.89 -9.86
CA ALA A 76 -14.28 3.45 -10.95
C ALA A 76 -13.47 2.57 -11.93
N LEU A 77 -14.11 2.06 -12.98
CA LEU A 77 -13.41 1.32 -14.02
C LEU A 77 -12.27 2.16 -14.59
N ARG A 78 -11.06 1.61 -14.55
CA ARG A 78 -9.80 2.26 -14.97
C ARG A 78 -9.50 3.59 -14.27
N THR A 79 -10.24 3.96 -13.22
CA THR A 79 -10.05 5.24 -12.53
C THR A 79 -9.57 4.98 -11.11
N VAL A 80 -8.49 5.64 -10.72
CA VAL A 80 -7.87 5.48 -9.41
C VAL A 80 -7.80 6.82 -8.68
N ALA A 81 -7.89 6.74 -7.35
CA ALA A 81 -7.44 7.77 -6.44
C ALA A 81 -6.08 7.34 -5.86
N ILE A 82 -5.16 8.29 -5.74
CA ILE A 82 -3.81 8.07 -5.21
C ILE A 82 -3.68 8.90 -3.94
N LYS A 83 -3.30 8.28 -2.82
CA LYS A 83 -3.16 8.93 -1.51
C LYS A 83 -1.78 8.62 -0.92
N GLY A 84 -1.09 9.63 -0.40
CA GLY A 84 0.14 9.43 0.37
C GLY A 84 -0.19 8.85 1.73
N VAL A 85 0.39 7.69 2.06
CA VAL A 85 0.10 6.99 3.33
C VAL A 85 0.51 7.86 4.52
N ARG A 86 1.78 8.30 4.55
CA ARG A 86 2.33 9.10 5.65
C ARG A 86 1.73 10.51 5.75
N SER A 87 1.44 11.15 4.63
CA SER A 87 0.87 12.51 4.64
C SER A 87 -0.66 12.52 4.77
N SER A 88 -1.32 11.38 4.57
CA SER A 88 -2.78 11.26 4.49
C SER A 88 -3.43 12.21 3.48
N ARG A 89 -2.70 12.59 2.42
CA ARG A 89 -3.16 13.53 1.40
C ARG A 89 -3.38 12.83 0.06
N TYR A 90 -4.49 13.13 -0.58
CA TYR A 90 -4.81 12.73 -1.94
C TYR A 90 -3.98 13.53 -2.94
N LEU A 91 -3.42 12.84 -3.93
CA LEU A 91 -2.81 13.47 -5.09
C LEU A 91 -3.91 14.09 -5.94
N CYS A 92 -3.84 15.40 -6.14
CA CYS A 92 -4.79 16.15 -6.95
C CYS A 92 -4.03 16.98 -7.99
N MET A 93 -4.73 17.37 -9.05
CA MET A 93 -4.20 18.14 -10.16
C MET A 93 -5.00 19.43 -10.32
N ASP A 94 -4.32 20.52 -10.65
CA ASP A 94 -4.98 21.78 -11.04
C ASP A 94 -5.09 21.91 -12.57
N GLU A 95 -5.77 22.98 -13.03
CA GLU A 95 -5.94 23.31 -14.46
C GLU A 95 -4.62 23.46 -15.22
N ALA A 96 -3.54 23.85 -14.55
CA ALA A 96 -2.20 23.97 -15.13
C ALA A 96 -1.45 22.62 -15.17
N GLY A 97 -2.08 21.54 -14.69
CA GLY A 97 -1.48 20.21 -14.59
C GLY A 97 -0.51 20.06 -13.42
N ARG A 98 -0.46 21.01 -12.47
CA ARG A 98 0.41 20.93 -11.30
C ARG A 98 -0.19 20.00 -10.26
N LEU A 99 0.66 19.13 -9.74
CA LEU A 99 0.29 18.18 -8.71
C LEU A 99 0.42 18.82 -7.33
N HIS A 100 -0.54 18.52 -6.47
CA HIS A 100 -0.56 18.95 -5.08
C HIS A 100 -1.33 17.95 -4.22
N GLY A 101 -1.07 17.94 -2.92
CA GLY A 101 -1.67 17.03 -1.94
C GLY A 101 -2.79 17.70 -1.15
N GLN A 102 -4.02 17.21 -1.27
CA GLN A 102 -5.18 17.69 -0.52
C GLN A 102 -5.62 16.69 0.57
N LEU A 103 -6.06 17.18 1.73
CA LEU A 103 -6.60 16.32 2.79
C LEU A 103 -8.00 15.79 2.45
N ARG A 104 -8.78 16.57 1.70
CA ARG A 104 -10.13 16.20 1.27
C ARG A 104 -10.07 15.65 -0.14
N TYR A 105 -10.77 14.54 -0.37
CA TYR A 105 -10.90 13.96 -1.69
C TYR A 105 -11.90 14.75 -2.53
N SER A 106 -11.49 15.11 -3.75
CA SER A 106 -12.36 15.67 -4.79
C SER A 106 -12.31 14.74 -6.00
N ALA A 107 -13.46 14.20 -6.41
CA ALA A 107 -13.50 13.23 -7.51
C ALA A 107 -13.04 13.83 -8.85
N GLU A 108 -13.25 15.13 -9.07
CA GLU A 108 -12.90 15.83 -10.31
C GLU A 108 -11.39 16.11 -10.44
N ASP A 109 -10.72 16.42 -9.33
CA ASP A 109 -9.31 16.87 -9.35
C ASP A 109 -8.34 15.79 -8.87
N CYS A 110 -8.81 14.82 -8.09
CA CYS A 110 -7.98 13.80 -7.42
C CYS A 110 -8.23 12.37 -7.94
N SER A 111 -8.89 12.24 -9.09
CA SER A 111 -9.10 10.96 -9.78
C SER A 111 -8.41 10.94 -11.13
N PHE A 112 -7.76 9.82 -11.44
CA PHE A 112 -7.00 9.66 -12.66
C PHE A 112 -7.35 8.36 -13.36
N GLU A 113 -7.47 8.40 -14.68
CA GLU A 113 -7.58 7.22 -15.52
C GLU A 113 -6.19 6.54 -15.59
N GLU A 114 -6.08 5.32 -15.09
CA GLU A 114 -4.89 4.48 -15.14
C GLU A 114 -4.90 3.64 -16.42
N GLU A 115 -3.84 3.80 -17.22
CA GLU A 115 -3.63 3.06 -18.47
C GLU A 115 -2.22 2.48 -18.49
N ILE A 116 -2.12 1.18 -18.79
CA ILE A 116 -0.84 0.51 -19.03
C ILE A 116 -0.43 0.78 -20.47
N ARG A 117 0.74 1.40 -20.66
CA ARG A 117 1.30 1.73 -21.96
C ARG A 117 2.08 0.53 -22.54
N PRO A 118 2.34 0.52 -23.86
CA PRO A 118 3.07 -0.58 -24.50
C PRO A 118 4.49 -0.82 -23.97
N ASP A 119 5.07 0.15 -23.29
CA ASP A 119 6.38 0.05 -22.63
C ASP A 119 6.30 -0.62 -21.23
N GLY A 120 5.11 -1.00 -20.78
CA GLY A 120 4.85 -1.62 -19.47
C GLY A 120 4.74 -0.62 -18.32
N TYR A 121 4.83 0.68 -18.57
CA TYR A 121 4.62 1.71 -17.56
C TYR A 121 3.16 2.15 -17.52
N ASN A 122 2.71 2.60 -16.35
CA ASN A 122 1.39 3.17 -16.16
C ASN A 122 1.42 4.67 -16.39
N VAL A 123 0.41 5.17 -17.08
CA VAL A 123 0.11 6.60 -17.18
C VAL A 123 -1.19 6.85 -16.42
N TYR A 124 -1.19 7.92 -15.63
CA TYR A 124 -2.36 8.38 -14.89
C TYR A 124 -2.82 9.70 -15.50
N LYS A 125 -4.05 9.77 -16.03
CA LYS A 125 -4.55 10.95 -16.75
C LYS A 125 -5.75 11.57 -16.05
N SER A 126 -5.74 12.89 -15.85
CA SER A 126 -6.94 13.60 -15.39
C SER A 126 -7.96 13.65 -16.52
N LYS A 127 -9.18 13.16 -16.26
CA LYS A 127 -10.29 13.26 -17.21
C LYS A 127 -10.75 14.70 -17.42
N LYS A 128 -10.76 15.50 -16.35
CA LYS A 128 -11.18 16.91 -16.37
C LYS A 128 -10.24 17.78 -17.19
N TYR A 129 -8.93 17.63 -16.99
CA TYR A 129 -7.93 18.48 -17.65
C TYR A 129 -7.33 17.87 -18.91
N GLY A 130 -7.49 16.56 -19.12
CA GLY A 130 -6.85 15.86 -20.24
C GLY A 130 -5.32 15.77 -20.11
N ILE A 131 -4.76 16.08 -18.94
CA ILE A 131 -3.32 16.13 -18.67
C ILE A 131 -2.90 14.91 -17.85
N SER A 132 -1.76 14.30 -18.20
CA SER A 132 -1.17 13.21 -17.43
C SER A 132 -0.44 13.70 -16.18
N VAL A 133 -0.55 12.94 -15.10
CA VAL A 133 0.27 13.08 -13.89
C VAL A 133 1.73 13.05 -14.33
N SER A 134 2.52 14.00 -13.85
CA SER A 134 3.91 14.17 -14.25
C SER A 134 4.71 14.89 -13.17
N LEU A 135 5.95 14.48 -12.96
CA LEU A 135 6.90 15.20 -12.09
C LEU A 135 7.70 16.29 -12.84
N SER A 136 7.28 16.65 -14.06
CA SER A 136 7.89 17.74 -14.83
C SER A 136 7.81 19.10 -14.12
N SER A 137 8.91 19.84 -14.17
CA SER A 137 8.96 21.24 -13.74
C SER A 137 8.07 22.15 -14.60
N ALA A 138 7.75 23.34 -14.10
CA ALA A 138 6.97 24.34 -14.85
C ALA A 138 7.61 24.68 -16.21
N LYS A 139 8.95 24.80 -16.26
CA LYS A 139 9.70 25.05 -17.50
C LYS A 139 9.52 23.91 -18.51
N GLN A 140 9.63 22.66 -18.05
CA GLN A 140 9.41 21.49 -18.90
C GLN A 140 7.96 21.44 -19.40
N ARG A 141 6.98 21.70 -18.55
CA ARG A 141 5.57 21.73 -18.96
C ARG A 141 5.31 22.79 -20.03
N GLN A 142 5.93 23.96 -19.90
CA GLN A 142 5.82 25.01 -20.91
C GLN A 142 6.47 24.59 -22.24
N GLN A 143 7.65 23.95 -22.19
CA GLN A 143 8.36 23.46 -23.38
C GLN A 143 7.60 22.33 -24.10
N PHE A 144 6.83 21.53 -23.37
CA PHE A 144 6.05 20.41 -23.90
C PHE A 144 4.57 20.76 -24.08
N LYS A 145 4.19 22.04 -23.96
CA LYS A 145 2.81 22.48 -24.21
C LYS A 145 2.42 22.20 -25.66
N GLY A 146 1.29 21.52 -25.86
CA GLY A 146 0.79 21.12 -27.18
C GLY A 146 1.44 19.84 -27.74
N LYS A 147 2.32 19.17 -26.98
CA LYS A 147 2.79 17.82 -27.31
C LYS A 147 1.91 16.77 -26.63
N ASP A 148 1.85 15.59 -27.23
CA ASP A 148 1.04 14.48 -26.72
C ASP A 148 1.62 13.82 -25.46
N PHE A 149 2.83 14.20 -25.03
CA PHE A 149 3.48 13.61 -23.87
C PHE A 149 4.18 14.64 -22.99
N LEU A 150 4.20 14.36 -21.69
CA LEU A 150 4.97 15.08 -20.70
C LEU A 150 6.15 14.22 -20.20
N PRO A 151 7.34 14.77 -19.98
CA PRO A 151 8.42 14.05 -19.31
C PRO A 151 7.99 13.54 -17.93
N LEU A 152 8.57 12.43 -17.45
CA LEU A 152 8.32 11.89 -16.11
C LEU A 152 6.82 11.65 -15.82
N SER A 153 6.07 11.20 -16.83
CA SER A 153 4.63 10.87 -16.74
C SER A 153 4.33 9.37 -16.79
N HIS A 154 5.33 8.56 -17.12
CA HIS A 154 5.26 7.11 -17.14
C HIS A 154 5.78 6.59 -15.80
N PHE A 155 4.96 5.84 -15.08
CA PHE A 155 5.25 5.36 -13.74
C PHE A 155 5.24 3.83 -13.67
N LEU A 156 6.22 3.26 -12.98
CA LEU A 156 6.28 1.85 -12.64
C LEU A 156 5.88 1.70 -11.16
N PRO A 157 4.78 1.02 -10.84
CA PRO A 157 4.38 0.77 -9.45
C PRO A 157 5.31 -0.25 -8.78
N MET A 158 6.20 0.22 -7.91
CA MET A 158 7.17 -0.60 -7.18
C MET A 158 6.61 -1.06 -5.83
N ILE A 159 6.91 -2.30 -5.44
CA ILE A 159 6.58 -2.82 -4.10
C ILE A 159 7.34 -2.05 -3.02
N ASN A 160 6.73 -1.90 -1.85
CA ASN A 160 7.38 -1.28 -0.70
C ASN A 160 8.48 -2.19 -0.15
N THR A 161 9.70 -1.67 -0.06
CA THR A 161 10.84 -2.35 0.59
C THR A 161 11.29 -1.63 1.86
N VAL A 162 10.68 -0.48 2.18
CA VAL A 162 11.04 0.32 3.35
C VAL A 162 10.18 -0.14 4.54
N PRO A 163 10.77 -0.45 5.71
CA PRO A 163 10.02 -0.76 6.92
C PRO A 163 9.04 0.38 7.23
N MET A 164 7.77 0.06 7.42
CA MET A 164 6.82 1.03 7.97
C MET A 164 6.92 0.97 9.50
N GLU A 165 7.43 2.03 10.11
CA GLU A 165 7.25 2.24 11.54
C GLU A 165 5.74 2.40 11.78
N SER A 166 5.13 1.48 12.52
CA SER A 166 3.77 1.64 12.99
C SER A 166 3.72 2.92 13.82
N THR A 167 2.90 3.88 13.40
CA THR A 167 2.55 4.98 14.30
C THR A 167 1.63 4.35 15.33
N ASP A 168 2.19 3.94 16.48
CA ASP A 168 1.45 3.40 17.61
C ASP A 168 0.39 4.42 18.02
N PHE A 169 -0.85 4.18 17.58
CA PHE A 169 -2.00 4.67 18.28
C PHE A 169 -2.07 3.86 19.58
N GLY A 170 -1.83 4.54 20.69
CA GLY A 170 -1.89 3.93 22.01
C GLY A 170 -3.21 3.19 22.25
N GLU A 171 -3.07 2.06 22.93
CA GLU A 171 -4.11 1.45 23.76
C GLU A 171 -5.27 0.77 23.00
N TYR A 172 -5.11 -0.53 22.70
CA TYR A 172 -5.97 -1.64 23.16
C TYR A 172 -5.50 -2.96 22.48
N GLY A 173 -4.97 -3.91 23.27
CA GLY A 173 -4.92 -5.33 22.91
C GLY A 173 -3.65 -5.86 22.23
N ASP A 174 -2.71 -6.30 23.07
CA ASP A 174 -1.47 -7.03 22.80
C ASP A 174 -1.71 -8.48 22.31
N TYR A 175 -1.27 -8.80 21.07
CA TYR A 175 -0.88 -10.16 20.63
C TYR A 175 0.07 -10.10 19.42
N SER A 176 1.26 -9.50 19.58
CA SER A 176 2.38 -9.80 18.68
C SER A 176 3.66 -9.19 19.25
N GLN A 177 4.13 -9.77 20.36
CA GLN A 177 5.44 -9.42 20.88
C GLN A 177 6.50 -10.04 19.97
N ALA A 178 7.26 -9.15 19.34
CA ALA A 178 8.46 -9.44 18.59
C ALA A 178 9.36 -10.41 19.38
N LEU A 179 9.86 -11.43 18.68
CA LEU A 179 10.97 -12.23 19.13
C LEU A 179 12.20 -11.33 19.17
N GLU A 180 12.45 -10.71 20.32
CA GLU A 180 13.72 -10.08 20.65
C GLU A 180 14.84 -11.14 20.69
N PRO A 181 16.02 -10.90 20.07
CA PRO A 181 17.11 -11.89 20.05
C PRO A 181 17.83 -12.08 21.40
N GLU A 182 17.47 -11.33 22.44
CA GLU A 182 18.24 -11.25 23.70
C GLU A 182 17.93 -12.36 24.72
N VAL A 183 16.97 -13.28 24.46
CA VAL A 183 16.57 -14.33 25.43
C VAL A 183 17.59 -15.49 25.52
N TYR A 184 18.54 -15.60 24.59
CA TYR A 184 19.47 -16.75 24.53
C TYR A 184 20.79 -16.58 25.31
N SER A 185 20.95 -15.53 26.13
CA SER A 185 22.25 -15.22 26.75
C SER A 185 22.38 -15.54 28.25
N SER A 186 21.36 -16.06 28.93
CA SER A 186 21.49 -16.48 30.33
C SER A 186 21.83 -17.97 30.47
N PRO A 187 22.84 -18.36 31.27
CA PRO A 187 23.14 -19.77 31.53
C PRO A 187 21.92 -20.48 32.12
N LEU A 188 21.56 -21.64 31.58
CA LEU A 188 20.47 -22.48 32.10
C LEU A 188 20.81 -22.94 33.52
N GLU A 189 20.01 -22.52 34.51
CA GLU A 189 20.11 -23.02 35.88
C GLU A 189 19.42 -24.38 35.97
N THR A 190 20.18 -25.46 35.78
CA THR A 190 19.66 -26.84 35.73
C THR A 190 19.15 -27.40 37.06
N ASP A 191 19.30 -26.66 38.16
CA ASP A 191 18.87 -27.06 39.52
C ASP A 191 17.69 -26.21 40.03
N SER A 192 17.08 -25.40 39.15
CA SER A 192 15.90 -24.59 39.45
C SER A 192 14.62 -25.24 38.90
N MET A 193 13.52 -25.17 39.66
CA MET A 193 12.18 -25.59 39.19
C MET A 193 11.60 -24.65 38.13
N ASP A 194 12.24 -23.49 37.88
CA ASP A 194 11.93 -22.57 36.79
C ASP A 194 13.23 -22.18 36.06
N PRO A 195 13.80 -23.10 35.26
CA PRO A 195 15.11 -22.90 34.61
C PRO A 195 15.10 -21.80 33.54
N PHE A 196 13.93 -21.25 33.20
CA PHE A 196 13.73 -20.19 32.22
C PHE A 196 13.24 -18.87 32.85
N GLY A 197 13.06 -18.81 34.17
CA GLY A 197 12.64 -17.60 34.89
C GLY A 197 11.31 -17.02 34.42
N ILE A 198 10.40 -17.85 33.89
CA ILE A 198 9.12 -17.41 33.30
C ILE A 198 8.12 -17.10 34.41
N THR A 199 8.19 -17.81 35.53
CA THR A 199 7.20 -17.74 36.61
C THR A 199 7.46 -16.62 37.61
N SER A 200 8.72 -16.20 37.76
CA SER A 200 9.12 -15.13 38.68
C SER A 200 8.78 -13.71 38.18
N LYS A 201 8.40 -13.56 36.90
CA LYS A 201 7.93 -12.29 36.30
C LYS A 201 6.41 -12.11 36.29
N LEU A 202 5.65 -13.13 36.70
CA LEU A 202 4.20 -13.02 36.81
C LEU A 202 3.83 -12.58 38.22
N LEU A 203 3.10 -11.46 38.32
CA LEU A 203 2.53 -11.00 39.60
C LEU A 203 1.62 -12.10 40.19
N PRO A 204 1.52 -12.23 41.54
CA PRO A 204 0.70 -13.26 42.16
C PRO A 204 -0.76 -13.14 41.72
N VAL A 205 -1.24 -14.11 40.96
CA VAL A 205 -2.65 -14.18 40.55
C VAL A 205 -3.47 -14.61 41.77
N LYS A 206 -4.19 -13.67 42.38
CA LYS A 206 -5.15 -13.98 43.45
C LYS A 206 -6.42 -14.56 42.83
N SER A 207 -6.71 -15.82 43.14
CA SER A 207 -7.94 -16.48 42.70
C SER A 207 -9.17 -15.85 43.40
N PRO A 208 -10.25 -15.51 42.68
CA PRO A 208 -11.48 -14.96 43.28
C PRO A 208 -12.22 -15.94 44.20
N SER A 209 -11.86 -17.23 44.15
CA SER A 209 -12.56 -18.32 44.84
C SER A 209 -12.20 -18.48 46.31
N PHE A 210 -11.22 -17.72 46.81
CA PHE A 210 -10.87 -17.66 48.23
C PHE A 210 -10.88 -16.20 48.67
N GLN A 211 -12.05 -15.74 49.13
CA GLN A 211 -12.18 -14.61 50.07
C GLN A 211 -12.69 -15.15 51.40
#